data_AF-A1VQ47-F1
#
_entry.id   AF-A1VQ47-F1
#
_cell.length_a   1.000
_cell.length_b   1.000
_cell.length_c   1.000
_cell.angle_alpha   90.00
_cell.angle_beta   90.00
_cell.angle_gamma   90.00
#
_symmetry.space_group_name_H-M   'P 1'
#
loop_
_entity.id
_entity.type
_entity.pdbx_description
1 polymer ?
#
loop_
_entity_poly.entity_id
_entity_poly.type
_entity_poly.pdbx_seq_one_letter_code
_entity_poly.pdbx_strand_id
1 'polypeptide(L)'
;MLQGLVMCAKCGDRMTVRYHLHGTRRVPDYVCQRGGIAHAEPICQLIVGGELDAAVGKLLVQAVTPLTLGVALAVQKELEKRCDPAAVVNGCPEARFSGF
;
A
#
# COMPACT_ATOMS: atom_id res chain seq x y z
N MET A 1 1.53 -8.24 -2.91
CA MET A 1 0.57 -7.34 -2.23
C MET A 1 -0.51 -6.90 -3.21
N LEU A 2 -1.43 -7.82 -3.53
CA LEU A 2 -2.84 -7.66 -3.97
C LEU A 2 -3.65 -8.88 -3.49
N GLN A 3 -3.13 -9.61 -2.51
CA GLN A 3 -3.71 -10.87 -2.04
C GLN A 3 -5.14 -10.64 -1.55
N GLY A 4 -6.09 -11.37 -2.12
CA GLY A 4 -7.51 -11.25 -1.78
C GLY A 4 -8.27 -10.14 -2.52
N LEU A 5 -7.58 -9.30 -3.31
CA LEU A 5 -8.18 -8.25 -4.14
C LEU A 5 -8.26 -8.65 -5.62
N VAL A 6 -7.33 -9.48 -6.10
CA VAL A 6 -7.27 -9.87 -7.52
C VAL A 6 -8.42 -10.81 -7.88
N MET A 7 -9.14 -10.46 -8.95
CA MET A 7 -10.21 -11.25 -9.54
C MET A 7 -9.77 -11.82 -10.90
N CYS A 8 -10.25 -13.00 -11.25
CA CYS A 8 -10.00 -13.63 -12.54
C CYS A 8 -10.77 -12.90 -13.64
N ALA A 9 -10.08 -12.44 -14.68
CA ALA A 9 -10.72 -11.76 -15.81
C ALA A 9 -11.58 -12.70 -16.68
N LYS A 10 -11.39 -14.01 -16.58
CA LYS A 10 -12.14 -15.01 -17.36
C LYS A 10 -13.42 -15.49 -16.68
N CYS A 11 -13.35 -15.83 -15.40
CA CYS A 11 -14.49 -16.41 -14.67
C CYS A 11 -15.03 -15.52 -13.54
N GLY A 12 -14.36 -14.41 -13.21
CA GLY A 12 -14.80 -13.50 -12.16
C GLY A 12 -14.60 -14.01 -10.73
N ASP A 13 -13.98 -15.17 -10.53
CA ASP A 13 -13.64 -15.68 -9.18
C ASP A 13 -12.43 -14.97 -8.57
N ARG A 14 -12.32 -15.04 -7.23
CA ARG A 14 -11.12 -14.59 -6.51
C ARG A 14 -9.91 -15.44 -6.87
N MET A 15 -8.78 -14.77 -7.13
CA MET A 15 -7.50 -15.44 -7.37
C MET A 15 -6.76 -15.67 -6.04
N THR A 16 -6.01 -16.77 -5.98
CA THR A 16 -5.08 -17.08 -4.88
C THR A 16 -3.67 -16.61 -5.23
N VAL A 17 -2.85 -16.30 -4.23
CA VAL A 17 -1.43 -15.99 -4.45
C VAL A 17 -0.57 -17.25 -4.24
N ARG A 18 0.38 -17.46 -5.13
CA ARG A 18 1.50 -18.40 -4.97
C ARG A 18 2.79 -17.60 -5.01
N TYR A 19 3.81 -18.01 -4.27
CA TYR A 19 5.12 -17.36 -4.33
C TYR A 19 6.14 -18.34 -4.90
N HIS A 20 6.92 -17.88 -5.87
CA HIS A 20 8.08 -18.60 -6.37
C HIS A 20 9.36 -17.78 -6.14
N LEU A 21 10.51 -18.44 -6.25
CA LEU A 21 11.81 -17.79 -6.16
C LEU A 21 12.29 -17.39 -7.56
N HIS A 22 12.69 -16.14 -7.70
CA HIS A 22 13.40 -15.62 -8.85
C HIS A 22 14.76 -15.10 -8.36
N GLY A 23 15.81 -15.91 -8.55
CA GLY A 23 17.08 -15.71 -7.85
C GLY A 23 16.88 -15.78 -6.33
N THR A 24 17.25 -14.71 -5.62
CA THR A 24 17.06 -14.58 -4.16
C THR A 24 15.73 -13.94 -3.76
N ARG A 25 14.93 -13.45 -4.73
CA ARG A 25 13.70 -12.71 -4.46
C ARG A 25 12.48 -13.62 -4.55
N ARG A 26 11.54 -13.49 -3.61
CA ARG A 26 10.19 -14.09 -3.72
C ARG A 26 9.31 -13.21 -4.59
N VAL A 27 8.72 -13.79 -5.63
CA VAL A 27 7.82 -13.12 -6.57
C VAL A 27 6.42 -13.77 -6.47
N PRO A 28 5.34 -12.98 -6.35
CA PRO A 28 3.99 -13.51 -6.34
C PRO A 28 3.51 -13.87 -7.74
N ASP A 29 2.72 -14.93 -7.84
CA ASP A 29 1.84 -15.27 -8.96
C ASP A 29 0.40 -15.26 -8.47
N TYR A 30 -0.47 -14.56 -9.18
CA TYR A 30 -1.91 -14.62 -8.97
C TYR A 30 -2.49 -15.72 -9.85
N VAL A 31 -3.10 -16.73 -9.22
CA VAL A 31 -3.58 -17.93 -9.88
C VAL A 31 -5.07 -18.14 -9.59
N CYS A 32 -5.86 -18.25 -10.66
CA CYS A 32 -7.24 -18.72 -10.60
C CYS A 32 -7.28 -20.23 -10.77
N GLN A 33 -7.46 -20.93 -9.66
CA GLN A 33 -7.46 -22.40 -9.58
C GLN A 33 -8.78 -22.97 -9.05
N ARG A 34 -9.84 -22.16 -8.98
CA ARG A 34 -11.12 -22.58 -8.38
C ARG A 34 -11.76 -23.77 -9.12
N GLY A 35 -11.80 -23.72 -10.46
CA GLY A 35 -12.22 -24.86 -11.28
C GLY A 35 -11.33 -26.09 -11.07
N GLY A 36 -10.01 -25.90 -10.96
CA GLY A 36 -9.07 -26.98 -10.65
C GLY A 36 -9.32 -27.64 -9.29
N ILE A 37 -9.64 -26.86 -8.25
CA ILE A 37 -9.93 -27.37 -6.90
C ILE A 37 -11.29 -28.09 -6.87
N ALA A 38 -12.31 -27.52 -7.52
CA ALA A 38 -13.67 -28.04 -7.45
C ALA A 38 -13.93 -29.22 -8.42
N HIS A 39 -13.29 -29.19 -9.59
CA HIS A 39 -13.66 -30.03 -10.74
C HIS A 39 -12.45 -30.66 -11.45
N ALA A 40 -11.24 -30.58 -10.88
CA ALA A 40 -10.00 -31.09 -11.48
C ALA A 40 -9.68 -30.51 -12.88
N GLU A 41 -10.14 -29.28 -13.13
CA GLU A 41 -9.88 -28.55 -14.37
C GLU A 41 -8.47 -27.91 -14.42
N PRO A 42 -7.97 -27.56 -15.61
CA PRO A 42 -6.77 -26.75 -15.75
C PRO A 42 -6.86 -25.39 -15.05
N ILE A 43 -5.71 -24.77 -14.80
CA ILE A 43 -5.64 -23.40 -14.28
C ILE A 43 -6.35 -22.46 -15.25
N CYS A 44 -7.36 -21.74 -14.77
CA CYS A 44 -8.15 -20.82 -15.57
C CYS A 44 -7.29 -19.63 -16.05
N GLN A 45 -6.52 -19.04 -15.13
CA GLN A 45 -5.64 -17.91 -15.41
C GLN A 45 -4.48 -17.85 -14.42
N LEU A 46 -3.30 -17.46 -14.91
CA LEU A 46 -2.11 -17.18 -14.12
C LEU A 46 -1.53 -15.83 -14.55
N ILE A 47 -1.19 -14.99 -13.59
CA ILE A 47 -0.57 -13.67 -13.81
C ILE A 47 0.63 -13.55 -12.87
N VAL A 48 1.81 -13.22 -13.42
CA VAL A 48 2.99 -12.87 -12.61
C VAL A 48 2.75 -11.52 -11.93
N GLY A 49 2.74 -11.52 -10.60
CA GLY A 49 2.31 -10.40 -9.78
C GLY A 49 3.39 -9.35 -9.48
N GLY A 50 4.66 -9.64 -9.79
CA GLY A 50 5.79 -8.76 -9.42
C GLY A 50 5.66 -7.33 -9.96
N GLU A 51 5.49 -7.18 -11.27
CA GLU A 51 5.32 -5.86 -11.90
C GLU A 51 3.93 -5.27 -11.63
N LEU A 52 2.91 -6.11 -11.53
CA LEU A 52 1.54 -5.70 -11.23
C LEU A 52 1.47 -5.01 -9.87
N ASP A 53 2.03 -5.62 -8.83
CA ASP A 53 2.09 -5.06 -7.48
C ASP A 53 2.89 -3.76 -7.46
N ALA A 54 3.99 -3.68 -8.22
CA ALA A 54 4.80 -2.47 -8.29
C ALA A 54 4.04 -1.30 -8.94
N ALA A 55 3.32 -1.57 -10.03
CA ALA A 55 2.49 -0.59 -10.71
C ALA A 55 1.34 -0.10 -9.82
N VAL A 56 0.61 -1.02 -9.18
CA VAL A 56 -0.48 -0.66 -8.25
C VAL A 56 0.06 0.08 -7.04
N GLY A 57 1.19 -0.36 -6.47
CA GLY A 57 1.83 0.32 -5.36
C GLY A 57 2.20 1.76 -5.69
N LYS A 58 2.75 1.99 -6.88
CA LYS A 58 3.07 3.36 -7.36
C LYS A 58 1.81 4.22 -7.46
N LEU A 59 0.73 3.71 -8.06
CA LEU A 59 -0.53 4.42 -8.18
C LEU A 59 -1.15 4.72 -6.82
N LEU A 60 -1.11 3.75 -5.89
CA LEU A 60 -1.61 3.92 -4.53
C LEU A 60 -0.89 5.06 -3.83
N VAL A 61 0.45 5.07 -3.88
CA VAL A 61 1.26 6.17 -3.30
C VAL A 61 0.88 7.50 -3.92
N GLN A 62 0.76 7.58 -5.25
CA GLN A 62 0.36 8.81 -5.93
C GLN A 62 -1.04 9.29 -5.53
N ALA A 63 -1.98 8.37 -5.25
CA ALA A 63 -3.34 8.72 -4.86
C ALA A 63 -3.44 9.18 -3.39
N VAL A 64 -2.65 8.61 -2.48
CA VAL A 64 -2.74 8.95 -1.04
C VAL A 64 -1.88 10.15 -0.65
N THR A 65 -0.79 10.43 -1.38
CA THR A 65 0.15 11.54 -1.08
C THR A 65 -0.52 12.93 -1.06
N PRO A 66 -1.43 13.29 -2.00
CA PRO A 66 -2.04 14.63 -2.01
C PRO A 66 -2.94 14.88 -0.79
N LEU A 67 -3.63 13.85 -0.31
CA LEU A 67 -4.55 13.95 0.82
C LEU A 67 -3.81 14.06 2.17
N THR A 68 -2.68 13.38 2.32
CA THR A 68 -1.88 13.45 3.55
C THR A 68 -1.06 14.72 3.65
N LEU A 69 -0.55 15.26 2.53
CA LEU A 69 0.24 16.50 2.57
C LEU A 69 -0.62 17.70 3.02
N GLY A 70 -1.83 17.84 2.47
CA GLY A 70 -2.73 18.95 2.81
C GLY A 70 -3.18 18.92 4.27
N VAL A 71 -3.51 17.74 4.79
CA VAL A 71 -3.91 17.56 6.20
C VAL A 71 -2.72 17.75 7.14
N ALA A 72 -1.56 17.18 6.82
CA ALA A 72 -0.35 17.37 7.62
C ALA A 72 0.04 18.86 7.72
N LEU A 73 -0.03 19.60 6.60
CA LEU A 73 0.22 21.04 6.58
C LEU A 73 -0.86 21.85 7.32
N ALA A 74 -2.12 21.44 7.27
CA ALA A 74 -3.20 22.09 8.01
C ALA A 74 -3.03 21.90 9.53
N VAL A 75 -2.65 20.69 9.97
CA VAL A 75 -2.34 20.40 11.38
C VAL A 75 -1.10 21.18 11.83
N GLN A 76 -0.04 21.25 11.00
CA GLN A 76 1.13 22.07 11.30
C GLN A 76 0.77 23.54 11.51
N LYS A 77 -0.03 24.13 10.61
CA LYS A 77 -0.53 25.50 10.77
C LYS A 77 -1.40 25.70 12.00
N GLU A 78 -2.22 24.72 12.36
CA GLU A 78 -3.04 24.78 13.58
C GLU A 78 -2.18 24.72 14.86
N LEU A 79 -1.13 23.89 14.87
CA LEU A 79 -0.15 23.86 15.95
C LEU A 79 0.63 25.18 16.06
N GLU A 80 1.03 25.78 14.94
CA GLU A 80 1.69 27.10 14.89
C GLU A 80 0.76 28.22 15.39
N LYS A 81 -0.52 28.19 15.03
CA LYS A 81 -1.53 29.16 15.51
C LYS A 81 -1.80 29.06 17.01
N ARG A 82 -1.70 27.86 17.60
CA ARG A 82 -1.82 27.65 19.05
C ARG A 82 -0.56 28.08 19.79
N CYS A 83 0.57 28.18 19.11
CA CYS A 83 1.79 28.86 19.56
C CYS A 83 1.74 30.36 19.24
N ASP A 84 0.69 31.05 19.71
CA ASP A 84 0.66 32.50 19.70
C ASP A 84 1.80 33.05 20.59
N PRO A 85 2.77 33.82 20.04
CA PRO A 85 3.88 34.40 20.79
C PRO A 85 3.45 35.45 21.82
N ALA A 86 2.16 35.81 21.90
CA ALA A 86 1.65 36.71 22.94
C ALA A 86 1.50 36.04 24.34
N ALA A 87 1.68 34.71 24.45
CA ALA A 87 1.69 33.99 25.73
C ALA A 87 3.10 33.51 26.15
N VAL A 88 4.14 34.32 25.91
CA VAL A 88 5.46 34.08 26.51
C VAL A 88 5.46 34.58 27.95
N VAL A 89 4.91 33.77 28.87
CA VAL A 89 5.36 33.74 30.27
C VAL A 89 5.38 32.26 30.71
N ASN A 90 6.56 31.65 30.59
CA ASN A 90 6.99 30.32 31.05
C ASN A 90 6.79 29.09 30.13
N GLY A 91 7.78 28.88 29.27
CA GLY A 91 8.37 27.55 29.05
C GLY A 91 7.91 26.75 27.82
N CYS A 92 8.65 26.84 26.72
CA CYS A 92 8.71 25.76 25.73
C CYS A 92 10.15 25.20 25.74
N PRO A 93 10.39 23.97 26.23
CA PRO A 93 11.72 23.38 26.19
C PRO A 93 12.01 22.92 24.76
N GLU A 94 13.21 23.25 24.29
CA GLU A 94 13.75 22.90 22.98
C GLU A 94 13.54 21.41 22.64
N ALA A 95 12.63 21.13 21.71
CA ALA A 95 12.53 19.82 21.08
C ALA A 95 13.64 19.69 20.03
N ARG A 96 14.80 19.27 20.54
CA ARG A 96 15.98 18.77 19.83
C ARG A 96 15.55 17.78 18.74
N PHE A 97 15.53 18.20 17.47
CA PHE A 97 15.44 17.28 16.34
C PHE A 97 16.82 16.64 16.13
N SER A 98 17.04 15.48 16.75
CA SER A 98 18.18 14.61 16.46
C SER A 98 17.69 13.24 15.98
N GLY A 99 17.96 12.95 14.69
CA GLY A 99 18.22 11.60 14.18
C GLY A 99 17.07 10.61 14.19
N PHE A 100 16.47 10.40 13.02
CA PHE A 100 16.22 9.08 12.45
C PHE A 100 16.53 9.11 10.95
#